data_AF-A0A1T5J9I5-F1
#
_entry.id   AF-A0A1T5J9I5-F1
#
_cell.length_a   1.000
_cell.length_b   1.000
_cell.length_c   1.000
_cell.angle_alpha   90.00
_cell.angle_beta   90.00
_cell.angle_gamma   90.00
#
_symmetry.space_group_name_H-M   'P 1'
#
loop_
_entity.id
_entity.type
_entity.pdbx_description
1 polymer ?
#
loop_
_entity_poly.entity_id
_entity_poly.type
_entity_poly.pdbx_seq_one_letter_code
_entity_poly.pdbx_strand_id
1 'polypeptide(L)'
;MNNTSTISGKVQTAFRLDTELLRRLKARAKKENRSLNNYVETVLMDIVYDEPNEETLEALREVRSGKRLETLDPDHLKDIVDKL
;
A
#
# COMPACT_ATOMS: atom_id res chain seq x y z
N MET A 1 -8.79 16.27 -23.82
CA MET A 1 -8.40 14.85 -23.69
C MET A 1 -6.90 14.85 -23.45
N ASN A 2 -6.50 14.91 -22.18
CA ASN A 2 -5.11 15.14 -21.82
C ASN A 2 -4.55 13.77 -21.42
N ASN A 3 -3.93 13.08 -22.38
CA ASN A 3 -3.16 11.87 -22.13
C ASN A 3 -1.95 12.24 -21.27
N THR A 4 -2.07 12.16 -19.95
CA THR A 4 -0.90 11.97 -19.09
C THR A 4 -0.44 10.53 -19.27
N SER A 5 0.37 10.30 -20.29
CA SER A 5 1.20 9.11 -20.39
C SER A 5 2.04 9.02 -19.12
N THR A 6 1.62 8.18 -18.17
CA THR A 6 2.41 7.79 -17.03
C THR A 6 3.73 7.24 -17.56
N ILE A 7 4.81 7.97 -17.38
CA ILE A 7 6.17 7.52 -17.69
C ILE A 7 6.44 6.35 -16.73
N SER A 8 6.19 5.12 -17.18
CA SER A 8 6.52 3.90 -16.45
C SER A 8 8.02 3.64 -16.60
N GLY A 9 8.83 4.41 -15.88
CA GLY A 9 10.28 4.29 -15.89
C GLY A 9 10.88 4.64 -14.53
N LYS A 10 11.90 3.88 -14.11
CA LYS A 10 12.68 4.20 -12.91
C LYS A 10 13.64 5.33 -13.26
N VAL A 11 13.60 6.42 -12.49
CA VAL A 11 14.57 7.52 -12.60
C VAL A 11 15.61 7.35 -11.50
N GLN A 12 16.90 7.45 -11.87
CA GLN A 12 17.97 7.43 -10.87
C GLN A 12 17.96 8.74 -10.08
N THR A 13 17.79 8.64 -8.77
CA THR A 13 17.76 9.81 -7.87
C THR A 13 18.77 9.61 -6.75
N ALA A 14 19.55 10.65 -6.44
CA ALA A 14 20.54 10.64 -5.38
C ALA A 14 20.01 11.38 -4.15
N PHE A 15 19.98 10.70 -3.00
CA PHE A 15 19.64 11.30 -1.71
C PHE A 15 20.86 11.33 -0.80
N ARG A 16 21.01 12.43 -0.06
CA ARG A 16 21.92 12.48 1.09
C ARG A 16 21.13 12.05 2.31
N LEU A 17 21.44 10.86 2.82
CA LEU A 17 20.79 10.31 4.01
C LEU A 17 21.76 10.36 5.19
N ASP A 18 21.21 10.55 6.39
CA ASP A 18 21.96 10.33 7.61
C ASP A 18 22.53 8.90 7.66
N THR A 19 23.72 8.75 8.23
CA THR A 19 24.44 7.47 8.22
C THR A 19 23.71 6.41 9.06
N GLU A 20 23.11 6.81 10.18
CA GLU A 20 22.33 5.90 11.02
C GLU A 20 21.02 5.50 10.33
N LEU A 21 20.37 6.44 9.61
CA LEU A 21 19.21 6.11 8.79
C LEU A 21 19.56 5.07 7.71
N LEU A 22 20.65 5.29 6.97
CA LEU A 22 21.10 4.36 5.93
C LEU A 22 21.39 2.96 6.50
N ARG A 23 22.01 2.89 7.70
CA ARG A 23 22.28 1.63 8.40
C ARG A 23 20.98 0.88 8.73
N ARG A 24 19.97 1.58 9.25
CA ARG A 24 18.65 0.99 9.57
C ARG A 24 17.91 0.50 8.33
N LEU A 25 17.91 1.30 7.26
CA LEU A 25 17.30 0.92 5.98
C LEU A 25 17.93 -0.36 5.41
N LYS A 26 19.26 -0.48 5.43
CA LYS A 26 19.97 -1.69 4.99
C LYS A 26 19.61 -2.92 5.83
N ALA A 27 19.53 -2.77 7.16
CA ALA A 27 19.16 -3.87 8.05
C ALA A 27 17.73 -4.38 7.79
N ARG A 28 16.78 -3.47 7.57
CA ARG A 28 15.40 -3.82 7.23
C ARG A 28 15.27 -4.46 5.85
N ALA A 29 15.91 -3.87 4.83
CA ALA A 29 15.94 -4.45 3.48
C ALA A 29 16.48 -5.89 3.49
N LYS A 30 17.55 -6.16 4.25
CA LYS A 30 18.09 -7.52 4.42
C LYS A 30 17.11 -8.46 5.13
N LYS A 31 16.44 -7.98 6.19
CA LYS A 31 15.43 -8.77 6.93
C LYS A 31 14.28 -9.21 6.03
N GLU A 32 13.88 -8.37 5.08
CA GLU A 32 12.81 -8.66 4.11
C GLU A 32 13.30 -9.38 2.85
N ASN A 33 14.60 -9.67 2.74
CA ASN A 33 15.23 -10.27 1.56
C ASN A 33 15.04 -9.43 0.28
N ARG A 34 15.14 -8.10 0.39
CA ARG A 34 14.93 -7.12 -0.68
C ARG A 34 16.18 -6.28 -0.92
N SER A 35 16.34 -5.77 -2.15
CA SER A 35 17.38 -4.77 -2.41
C SER A 35 17.07 -3.46 -1.67
N LEU A 36 18.11 -2.70 -1.32
CA LEU A 36 17.92 -1.41 -0.64
C LEU A 36 17.04 -0.46 -1.45
N ASN A 37 17.23 -0.38 -2.77
CA ASN A 37 16.43 0.47 -3.63
C ASN A 37 14.96 0.05 -3.64
N ASN A 38 14.68 -1.25 -3.77
CA ASN A 38 13.30 -1.74 -3.76
C ASN A 38 12.63 -1.53 -2.40
N TYR A 39 13.37 -1.70 -1.31
CA TYR A 39 12.86 -1.45 0.04
C TYR A 39 12.53 0.04 0.25
N VAL A 40 13.47 0.93 -0.09
CA VAL A 40 13.28 2.38 0.04
C VAL A 40 12.13 2.87 -0.83
N GLU A 41 12.00 2.35 -2.05
CA GLU A 41 10.88 2.70 -2.93
C GLU A 41 9.53 2.35 -2.30
N THR A 42 9.34 1.14 -1.77
CA THR A 42 8.07 0.77 -1.12
C THR A 42 7.79 1.64 0.09
N VAL A 43 8.78 1.87 0.97
CA VAL A 43 8.59 2.74 2.13
C VAL A 43 8.21 4.16 1.73
N LEU A 44 8.84 4.72 0.69
CA LEU A 44 8.47 6.04 0.18
C LEU A 44 7.08 6.03 -0.43
N MET A 45 6.74 4.98 -1.20
CA MET A 45 5.43 4.82 -1.81
C MET A 45 4.34 4.78 -0.74
N ASP A 46 4.51 3.97 0.31
CA ASP A 46 3.57 3.84 1.42
C ASP A 46 3.31 5.17 2.14
N ILE A 47 4.28 6.09 2.12
CA ILE A 47 4.15 7.42 2.75
C ILE A 47 3.46 8.42 1.83
N VAL A 48 3.73 8.37 0.52
CA VAL A 48 3.16 9.33 -0.45
C VAL A 48 1.83 8.88 -1.03
N TYR A 49 1.41 7.64 -0.79
CA TYR A 49 0.11 7.13 -1.21
C TYR A 49 -1.00 7.71 -0.31
N ASP A 50 -1.53 8.87 -0.70
CA ASP A 50 -2.66 9.51 -0.01
C ASP A 50 -4.04 9.06 -0.56
N GLU A 51 -4.07 8.44 -1.74
CA GLU A 51 -5.31 7.99 -2.38
C GLU A 51 -5.47 6.47 -2.30
N PRO A 52 -6.65 5.94 -1.97
CA PRO A 52 -6.88 4.50 -2.00
C PRO A 52 -6.60 3.92 -3.41
N ASN A 53 -5.95 2.76 -3.49
CA ASN A 53 -5.70 2.09 -4.78
C ASN A 53 -7.03 1.70 -5.47
N GLU A 54 -6.99 1.30 -6.75
CA GLU A 54 -8.21 0.98 -7.53
C GLU A 54 -9.09 -0.07 -6.84
N GLU A 55 -8.49 -1.13 -6.27
CA GLU A 55 -9.20 -2.17 -5.54
C GLU A 55 -9.95 -1.61 -4.31
N THR A 56 -9.30 -0.72 -3.54
CA THR A 56 -9.93 -0.07 -2.38
C THR A 56 -11.02 0.90 -2.80
N LEU A 57 -10.82 1.64 -3.90
CA LEU A 57 -11.85 2.52 -4.46
C LEU A 57 -13.06 1.74 -4.96
N GLU A 58 -12.86 0.57 -5.56
CA GLU A 58 -13.94 -0.32 -5.99
C GLU A 58 -14.72 -0.87 -4.79
N ALA A 59 -14.03 -1.34 -3.76
CA ALA A 59 -14.67 -1.78 -2.51
C ALA A 59 -15.51 -0.64 -1.88
N LEU A 60 -14.97 0.59 -1.86
CA LEU A 60 -15.71 1.77 -1.37
C LEU A 60 -16.93 2.09 -2.25
N ARG A 61 -16.85 1.95 -3.58
CA ARG A 61 -17.98 2.13 -4.49
C ARG A 61 -19.04 1.06 -4.27
N GLU A 62 -18.65 -0.19 -4.08
CA GLU A 62 -19.57 -1.30 -3.77
C GLU A 62 -20.33 -1.02 -2.48
N VAL A 63 -19.62 -0.67 -1.40
CA VAL A 63 -20.23 -0.30 -0.11
C VAL A 63 -21.19 0.88 -0.26
N ARG A 64 -20.78 1.96 -0.95
CA ARG A 64 -21.64 3.14 -1.19
C ARG A 64 -22.86 2.83 -2.06
N SER A 65 -22.77 1.84 -2.95
CA SER A 65 -23.89 1.42 -3.80
C SER A 65 -24.95 0.61 -3.05
N GLY A 66 -24.66 0.18 -1.82
CA GLY A 66 -25.55 -0.66 -1.01
C GLY A 66 -25.69 -2.10 -1.53
N LYS A 67 -24.89 -2.50 -2.52
CA LYS A 67 -24.90 -3.87 -3.07
C LYS A 67 -24.01 -4.77 -2.23
N ARG A 68 -24.44 -6.03 -2.05
CA ARG A 68 -23.68 -7.10 -1.36
C ARG A 68 -23.25 -6.76 0.08
N LEU A 69 -24.00 -5.88 0.75
CA LEU A 69 -23.83 -5.63 2.18
C LEU A 69 -24.57 -6.70 2.97
N GLU A 70 -23.88 -7.30 3.94
CA GLU A 70 -24.49 -8.15 4.97
C GLU A 70 -24.77 -7.32 6.22
N THR A 71 -25.85 -7.63 6.94
CA THR A 71 -26.12 -6.99 8.23
C THR A 71 -25.29 -7.70 9.29
N LEU A 72 -24.47 -6.94 10.02
CA LEU A 72 -23.72 -7.47 11.13
C LEU A 72 -24.61 -7.53 12.38
N ASP A 73 -24.93 -8.74 12.81
CA ASP A 73 -25.47 -8.98 14.14
C ASP A 73 -24.30 -9.24 15.12
N PRO A 74 -24.08 -8.36 16.11
CA PRO A 74 -23.00 -8.53 17.09
C PRO A 74 -23.02 -9.87 17.82
N ASP A 75 -24.21 -10.43 18.07
CA ASP A 75 -24.36 -11.70 18.79
C ASP A 75 -23.89 -12.91 17.95
N HIS A 76 -23.84 -12.75 16.62
CA HIS A 76 -23.40 -13.77 15.66
C HIS A 76 -22.05 -13.42 15.00
N LEU A 77 -21.29 -12.46 15.54
CA LEU A 77 -19.99 -12.04 15.01
C LEU A 77 -19.01 -13.23 14.88
N LYS A 78 -19.05 -14.18 15.82
CA LYS A 78 -18.18 -15.36 15.82
C LYS A 78 -18.39 -16.23 14.58
N ASP A 79 -19.64 -16.39 14.13
CA ASP A 79 -19.98 -17.21 12.96
C ASP A 79 -19.49 -16.60 11.64
N ILE A 80 -19.29 -15.28 11.61
CA ILE A 80 -18.73 -14.57 10.45
C ILE A 80 -17.21 -14.77 10.42
N VAL A 81 -16.54 -14.63 11.57
CA VAL A 81 -15.08 -14.86 11.67
C VAL A 81 -14.72 -16.29 11.32
N ASP A 82 -15.55 -17.27 11.74
CA ASP A 82 -15.33 -18.69 11.44
C ASP A 82 -15.52 -19.04 9.94
N LYS A 83 -16.10 -18.13 9.13
CA LYS A 83 -16.31 -18.31 7.67
C LYS A 83 -15.23 -17.64 6.80
N LEU A 84 -14.36 -16.82 7.39
CA LEU A 84 -13.23 -16.16 6.73
C LEU A 84 -12.02 -17.11 6.63
#